data_AF-A0A074NFY9-F1
#
_entry.id   AF-A0A074NFY9-F1
#
_cell.length_a   1.000
_cell.length_b   1.000
_cell.length_c   1.000
_cell.angle_alpha   90.00
_cell.angle_beta   90.00
_cell.angle_gamma   90.00
#
_symmetry.space_group_name_H-M   'P 1'
#
loop_
_entity.id
_entity.type
_entity.pdbx_description
1 polymer ?
#
loop_
_entity_poly.entity_id
_entity_poly.type
_entity_poly.pdbx_seq_one_letter_code
_entity_poly.pdbx_strand_id
1 'polypeptide(L)'
;MIAFSALYLTAAMLSDTPANVAAIADAKTWVVEYPRVIQPYVEDYRRCLNLANRIISGRPDFEEQHRADIPRCADVRTQAVVDSNRTLNGARTTMTADEVDALFDNIGFIHVSRGRDVDDQLRRTFVRAEQRAEEYDATRPKGLVIELRDASEVKSRLEIEGRVTNQTNQTMEAGNAGY
;
A
#
# COMPACT_ATOMS: atom_id res chain seq x y z
N MET A 1 32.25 -65.03 24.64
CA MET A 1 30.79 -65.06 24.42
C MET A 1 30.16 -64.02 25.31
N ILE A 2 29.50 -63.03 24.72
CA ILE A 2 28.23 -62.37 25.09
C ILE A 2 28.22 -61.05 24.31
N ALA A 3 27.34 -61.03 23.31
CA ALA A 3 26.98 -59.86 22.53
C ALA A 3 25.97 -59.03 23.32
N PHE A 4 26.05 -57.69 23.23
CA PHE A 4 24.93 -56.81 23.52
C PHE A 4 24.83 -55.75 22.43
N SER A 5 23.83 -55.95 21.57
CA SER A 5 23.36 -55.02 20.56
C SER A 5 22.81 -53.77 21.24
N ALA A 6 23.32 -52.59 20.87
CA ALA A 6 22.68 -51.32 21.19
C ALA A 6 21.78 -50.92 20.00
N LEU A 7 20.49 -51.14 20.17
CA LEU A 7 19.41 -50.68 19.30
C LEU A 7 19.19 -49.19 19.60
N TYR A 8 19.66 -48.28 18.74
CA TYR A 8 19.30 -46.86 18.86
C TYR A 8 17.91 -46.66 18.26
N LEU A 9 16.96 -46.42 19.17
CA LEU A 9 15.58 -46.08 18.89
C LEU A 9 15.52 -44.65 18.31
N THR A 10 14.98 -44.52 17.10
CA THR A 10 14.67 -43.23 16.46
C THR A 10 13.48 -42.58 17.17
N ALA A 11 13.73 -41.52 17.94
CA ALA A 11 12.67 -40.66 18.45
C ALA A 11 12.19 -39.71 17.34
N ALA A 12 11.09 -40.09 16.67
CA ALA A 12 10.29 -39.16 15.89
C ALA A 12 9.54 -38.25 16.87
N MET A 13 9.99 -37.00 16.99
CA MET A 13 9.23 -35.95 17.67
C MET A 13 8.11 -35.50 16.73
N LEU A 14 6.90 -36.06 16.92
CA LEU A 14 5.67 -35.47 16.42
C LEU A 14 5.50 -34.09 17.10
N SER A 15 5.69 -33.02 16.35
CA SER A 15 5.23 -31.69 16.72
C SER A 15 3.70 -31.65 16.65
N ASP A 16 3.05 -32.05 17.73
CA ASP A 16 1.62 -31.84 17.96
C ASP A 16 1.46 -30.54 18.77
N THR A 17 1.61 -29.41 18.07
CA THR A 17 1.25 -28.10 18.63
C THR A 17 -0.15 -27.79 18.11
N PRO A 18 -1.20 -27.83 18.94
CA PRO A 18 -2.47 -27.27 18.53
C PRO A 18 -2.22 -25.79 18.24
N ALA A 19 -2.57 -25.36 17.03
CA ALA A 19 -2.49 -23.99 16.57
C ALA A 19 -3.43 -23.10 17.39
N ASN A 20 -3.04 -22.75 18.61
CA ASN A 20 -3.55 -21.61 19.33
C ASN A 20 -2.87 -20.37 18.75
N VAL A 21 -3.34 -19.96 17.57
CA VAL A 21 -2.99 -18.67 17.02
C VAL A 21 -3.91 -17.66 17.68
N ALA A 22 -3.54 -17.29 18.91
CA ALA A 22 -3.86 -15.95 19.36
C ALA A 22 -3.34 -15.02 18.26
N ALA A 23 -4.24 -14.25 17.64
CA ALA A 23 -3.88 -13.29 16.62
C ALA A 23 -2.97 -12.23 17.26
N ILE A 24 -1.67 -12.46 17.25
CA ILE A 24 -0.67 -11.48 17.66
C ILE A 24 -0.40 -10.67 16.40
N ALA A 25 -0.91 -9.44 16.36
CA ALA A 25 -0.52 -8.47 15.35
C ALA A 25 0.97 -8.14 15.54
N ASP A 26 1.85 -8.86 14.85
CA ASP A 26 3.22 -8.39 14.66
C ASP A 26 3.15 -7.14 13.78
N ALA A 27 3.74 -6.04 14.26
CA ALA A 27 3.78 -4.77 13.53
C ALA A 27 4.39 -4.89 12.12
N LYS A 28 5.14 -5.97 11.85
CA LYS A 28 5.73 -6.30 10.53
C LYS A 28 4.87 -7.25 9.68
N THR A 29 3.91 -7.95 10.26
CA THR A 29 3.03 -8.85 9.51
C THR A 29 1.59 -8.36 9.66
N TRP A 30 1.09 -7.65 8.64
CA TRP A 30 -0.30 -7.19 8.54
C TRP A 30 -1.28 -8.35 8.28
N VAL A 31 -1.00 -9.50 8.87
CA VAL A 31 -1.64 -10.79 8.66
C VAL A 31 -2.46 -11.11 9.90
N VAL A 32 -3.72 -11.46 9.68
CA VAL A 32 -4.61 -11.98 10.72
C VAL A 32 -5.06 -13.36 10.28
N GLU A 33 -4.91 -14.33 11.16
CA GLU A 33 -5.36 -15.70 10.93
C GLU A 33 -6.67 -15.93 11.66
N TYR A 34 -7.60 -16.62 11.00
CA TYR A 34 -8.91 -16.93 11.55
C TYR A 34 -9.55 -18.11 10.79
N PRO A 35 -10.52 -18.82 11.42
CA PRO A 35 -11.25 -19.89 10.76
C PRO A 35 -11.99 -19.39 9.51
N ARG A 36 -11.87 -20.13 8.40
CA ARG A 36 -12.49 -19.76 7.10
C ARG A 36 -14.01 -19.52 7.19
N VAL A 37 -14.68 -20.22 8.10
CA VAL A 37 -16.14 -20.13 8.28
C VAL A 37 -16.62 -18.75 8.74
N ILE A 38 -15.77 -17.94 9.37
CA ILE A 38 -16.11 -16.56 9.78
C ILE A 38 -15.60 -15.49 8.79
N GLN A 39 -15.01 -15.91 7.66
CA GLN A 39 -14.51 -15.00 6.63
C GLN A 39 -15.55 -13.96 6.17
N PRO A 40 -16.84 -14.29 5.94
CA PRO A 40 -17.82 -13.29 5.52
C PRO A 40 -17.96 -12.12 6.51
N TYR A 41 -17.96 -12.40 7.82
CA TYR A 41 -18.12 -11.36 8.85
C TYR A 41 -16.87 -10.49 8.98
N VAL A 42 -15.69 -11.09 8.82
CA VAL A 42 -14.42 -10.35 8.74
C VAL A 42 -14.40 -9.43 7.52
N GLU A 43 -14.87 -9.92 6.36
CA GLU A 43 -14.95 -9.13 5.13
C GLU A 43 -15.93 -7.97 5.24
N ASP A 44 -17.07 -8.16 5.90
CA ASP A 44 -18.06 -7.10 6.10
C ASP A 44 -17.52 -5.96 6.98
N TYR A 45 -16.84 -6.29 8.08
CA TYR A 45 -16.18 -5.27 8.90
C TYR A 45 -15.08 -4.54 8.11
N ARG A 46 -14.22 -5.28 7.40
CA ARG A 46 -13.19 -4.68 6.54
C ARG A 46 -13.78 -3.80 5.44
N ARG A 47 -14.89 -4.21 4.84
CA ARG A 47 -15.60 -3.42 3.83
C ARG A 47 -16.09 -2.10 4.42
N CYS A 48 -16.69 -2.14 5.62
CA CYS A 48 -17.09 -0.92 6.31
C CYS A 48 -15.91 0.03 6.51
N LEU A 49 -14.79 -0.47 7.01
CA LEU A 49 -13.58 0.33 7.26
C LEU A 49 -13.02 0.98 5.98
N ASN A 50 -13.10 0.29 4.84
CA ASN A 50 -12.56 0.77 3.56
C ASN A 50 -13.53 1.61 2.72
N LEU A 51 -14.80 1.75 3.13
CA LEU A 51 -15.82 2.45 2.33
C LEU A 51 -15.63 3.98 2.29
N ALA A 52 -14.96 4.56 3.28
CA ALA A 52 -14.92 6.01 3.43
C ALA A 52 -14.00 6.70 2.41
N ASN A 53 -14.52 7.77 1.81
CA ASN A 53 -13.76 8.65 0.92
C ASN A 53 -12.58 9.27 1.67
N ARG A 54 -11.37 9.02 1.21
CA ARG A 54 -10.15 9.62 1.76
C ARG A 54 -9.93 11.01 1.17
N ILE A 55 -9.56 11.96 2.01
CA ILE A 55 -9.21 13.32 1.60
C ILE A 55 -7.70 13.37 1.41
N ILE A 56 -7.25 13.61 0.18
CA ILE A 56 -5.82 13.80 -0.12
C ILE A 56 -5.54 15.30 -0.09
N SER A 57 -5.11 15.80 1.07
CA SER A 57 -4.86 17.24 1.29
C SER A 57 -3.38 17.64 1.17
N GLY A 58 -2.49 16.70 0.81
CA GLY A 58 -1.04 16.90 0.86
C GLY A 58 -0.48 16.94 2.29
N ARG A 59 -1.28 16.58 3.30
CA ARG A 59 -0.87 16.49 4.71
C ARG A 59 -0.83 15.02 5.15
N PRO A 60 0.04 14.67 6.10
CA PRO A 60 0.08 13.33 6.69
C PRO A 60 -1.02 13.18 7.75
N ASP A 61 -2.28 13.11 7.30
CA ASP A 61 -3.48 12.97 8.13
C ASP A 61 -4.26 11.65 7.88
N PHE A 62 -3.64 10.66 7.22
CA PHE A 62 -4.29 9.38 6.92
C PHE A 62 -4.56 8.55 8.16
N GLU A 63 -3.68 8.54 9.16
CA GLU A 63 -3.90 7.84 10.43
C GLU A 63 -5.18 8.35 11.12
N GLU A 64 -5.37 9.67 11.14
CA GLU A 64 -6.56 10.30 11.71
C GLU A 64 -7.81 9.93 10.93
N GLN A 65 -7.76 9.99 9.59
CA GLN A 65 -8.86 9.57 8.73
C GLN A 65 -9.23 8.09 8.94
N HIS A 66 -8.26 7.20 9.11
CA HIS A 66 -8.50 5.78 9.39
C HIS A 66 -9.04 5.56 10.82
N ARG A 67 -8.57 6.34 11.79
CA ARG A 67 -9.08 6.29 13.18
C ARG A 67 -10.54 6.71 13.26
N ALA A 68 -10.97 7.65 12.43
CA ALA A 68 -12.37 8.06 12.34
C ALA A 68 -13.32 6.96 11.83
N ASP A 69 -12.80 5.97 11.11
CA ASP A 69 -13.61 4.82 10.65
C ASP A 69 -13.98 3.86 11.79
N ILE A 70 -13.17 3.78 12.84
CA ILE A 70 -13.38 2.84 13.95
C ILE A 70 -14.74 3.07 14.64
N PRO A 71 -15.08 4.28 15.14
CA PRO A 71 -16.39 4.54 15.72
C PRO A 71 -17.52 4.47 14.68
N ARG A 72 -17.27 4.85 13.41
CA ARG A 72 -18.26 4.77 12.33
C ARG A 72 -18.70 3.33 12.05
N CYS A 73 -17.78 2.37 12.19
CA CYS A 73 -18.02 0.95 11.92
C CYS A 73 -18.28 0.12 13.18
N ALA A 74 -18.52 0.74 14.34
CA ALA A 74 -18.68 0.04 15.62
C ALA A 74 -19.86 -0.94 15.60
N ASP A 75 -21.01 -0.57 15.02
CA ASP A 75 -22.17 -1.46 14.94
C ASP A 75 -21.89 -2.68 14.06
N VAL A 76 -21.18 -2.49 12.95
CA VAL A 76 -20.75 -3.57 12.05
C VAL A 76 -19.76 -4.50 12.77
N ARG A 77 -18.81 -3.95 13.55
CA ARG A 77 -17.90 -4.74 14.39
C ARG A 77 -18.68 -5.60 15.37
N THR A 78 -19.59 -4.99 16.13
CA THR A 78 -20.40 -5.68 17.14
C THR A 78 -21.21 -6.83 16.52
N GLN A 79 -21.90 -6.56 15.42
CA GLN A 79 -22.68 -7.59 14.72
C GLN A 79 -21.80 -8.72 14.20
N ALA A 80 -20.66 -8.39 13.59
CA ALA A 80 -19.71 -9.37 13.07
C ALA A 80 -19.12 -10.27 14.15
N VAL A 81 -18.83 -9.73 15.35
CA VAL A 81 -18.38 -10.53 16.51
C VAL A 81 -19.47 -11.50 16.96
N VAL A 82 -20.71 -11.04 17.07
CA VAL A 82 -21.85 -11.88 17.48
C VAL A 82 -22.09 -13.01 16.48
N ASP A 83 -22.10 -12.70 15.18
CA ASP A 83 -22.36 -13.70 14.13
C ASP A 83 -21.20 -14.67 13.95
N SER A 84 -19.97 -14.19 14.13
CA SER A 84 -18.77 -15.05 14.17
C SER A 84 -18.87 -16.05 15.32
N ASN A 85 -19.14 -15.60 16.54
CA ASN A 85 -19.29 -16.46 17.71
C ASN A 85 -20.43 -17.48 17.54
N ARG A 86 -21.56 -17.06 16.96
CA ARG A 86 -22.67 -17.96 16.63
C ARG A 86 -22.24 -19.04 15.63
N THR A 87 -21.45 -18.67 14.63
CA THR A 87 -21.00 -19.58 13.56
C THR A 87 -19.92 -20.55 14.03
N LEU A 88 -19.05 -20.13 14.95
CA LEU A 88 -18.02 -21.00 15.53
C LEU A 88 -18.58 -21.96 16.57
N ASN A 89 -19.78 -21.72 17.09
CA ASN A 89 -20.42 -22.64 18.02
C ASN A 89 -20.69 -24.00 17.35
N GLY A 90 -20.01 -25.05 17.82
CA GLY A 90 -20.06 -26.39 17.24
C GLY A 90 -19.14 -26.60 16.03
N ALA A 91 -18.37 -25.59 15.62
CA ALA A 91 -17.34 -25.76 14.60
C ALA A 91 -16.10 -26.48 15.17
N ARG A 92 -15.34 -27.17 14.30
CA ARG A 92 -14.06 -27.78 14.66
C ARG A 92 -12.95 -26.73 14.71
N THR A 93 -13.01 -25.85 15.69
CA THR A 93 -12.01 -24.80 15.93
C THR A 93 -11.75 -24.63 17.41
N THR A 94 -10.53 -24.22 17.77
CA THR A 94 -10.14 -23.86 19.14
C THR A 94 -10.34 -22.37 19.43
N MET A 95 -10.71 -21.56 18.42
CA MET A 95 -10.89 -20.12 18.59
C MET A 95 -12.03 -19.83 19.56
N THR A 96 -11.68 -19.18 20.65
CA THR A 96 -12.58 -18.75 21.74
C THR A 96 -13.29 -17.45 21.42
N ALA A 97 -14.34 -17.11 22.19
CA ALA A 97 -15.06 -15.86 22.01
C ALA A 97 -14.20 -14.62 22.26
N ASP A 98 -13.27 -14.70 23.21
CA ASP A 98 -12.31 -13.63 23.50
C ASP A 98 -11.33 -13.45 22.34
N GLU A 99 -10.88 -14.55 21.71
CA GLU A 99 -10.03 -14.48 20.51
C GLU A 99 -10.77 -13.93 19.29
N VAL A 100 -12.08 -14.18 19.17
CA VAL A 100 -12.92 -13.53 18.15
C VAL A 100 -12.96 -12.03 18.39
N ASP A 101 -13.23 -11.56 19.61
CA ASP A 101 -13.29 -10.12 19.88
C ASP A 101 -11.92 -9.46 19.60
N ALA A 102 -10.83 -10.09 20.07
CA ALA A 102 -9.46 -9.64 19.80
C ALA A 102 -9.11 -9.62 18.30
N LEU A 103 -9.61 -10.58 17.50
CA LEU A 103 -9.46 -10.57 16.05
C LEU A 103 -10.03 -9.30 15.43
N PHE A 104 -11.23 -8.90 15.82
CA PHE A 104 -11.88 -7.70 15.28
C PHE A 104 -11.20 -6.40 15.75
N ASP A 105 -10.66 -6.37 16.97
CA ASP A 105 -9.80 -5.25 17.42
C ASP A 105 -8.51 -5.16 16.63
N ASN A 106 -7.84 -6.29 16.39
CA ASN A 106 -6.63 -6.34 15.59
C ASN A 106 -6.86 -5.86 14.16
N ILE A 107 -8.00 -6.18 13.55
CA ILE A 107 -8.37 -5.66 12.23
C ILE A 107 -8.48 -4.13 12.27
N GLY A 108 -9.12 -3.57 13.30
CA GLY A 108 -9.19 -2.12 13.50
C GLY A 108 -7.82 -1.47 13.71
N PHE A 109 -6.96 -2.08 14.53
CA PHE A 109 -5.60 -1.63 14.76
C PHE A 109 -4.75 -1.62 13.48
N ILE A 110 -4.84 -2.69 12.68
CA ILE A 110 -4.14 -2.79 11.38
C ILE A 110 -4.64 -1.70 10.43
N HIS A 111 -5.93 -1.43 10.40
CA HIS A 111 -6.52 -0.36 9.58
C HIS A 111 -5.91 1.01 9.90
N VAL A 112 -5.84 1.38 11.18
CA VAL A 112 -5.21 2.64 11.63
C VAL A 112 -3.72 2.65 11.33
N SER A 113 -3.03 1.54 11.57
CA SER A 113 -1.59 1.41 11.33
C SER A 113 -1.22 1.56 9.86
N ARG A 114 -2.10 1.15 8.92
CA ARG A 114 -1.92 1.41 7.49
C ARG A 114 -1.97 2.91 7.17
N GLY A 115 -2.88 3.65 7.79
CA GLY A 115 -2.93 5.11 7.66
C GLY A 115 -1.64 5.77 8.15
N ARG A 116 -1.14 5.33 9.32
CA ARG A 116 0.13 5.79 9.88
C ARG A 116 1.33 5.50 8.98
N ASP A 117 1.40 4.33 8.35
CA ASP A 117 2.49 4.02 7.42
C ASP A 117 2.47 4.94 6.18
N VAL A 118 1.29 5.26 5.65
CA VAL A 118 1.15 6.25 4.57
C VAL A 118 1.64 7.62 5.02
N ASP A 119 1.27 8.06 6.22
CA ASP A 119 1.73 9.33 6.79
C ASP A 119 3.26 9.35 6.96
N ASP A 120 3.85 8.26 7.44
CA ASP A 120 5.29 8.11 7.58
C ASP A 120 6.00 8.18 6.21
N GLN A 121 5.45 7.53 5.18
CA GLN A 121 5.97 7.59 3.81
C GLN A 121 5.89 9.01 3.24
N LEU A 122 4.78 9.71 3.47
CA LEU A 122 4.58 11.08 3.02
C LEU A 122 5.56 12.05 3.70
N ARG A 123 5.72 11.95 5.02
CA ARG A 123 6.71 12.75 5.78
C ARG A 123 8.14 12.52 5.27
N ARG A 124 8.54 11.27 5.05
CA ARG A 124 9.85 10.93 4.43
C ARG A 124 10.00 11.51 3.03
N THR A 125 8.91 11.69 2.29
CA THR A 125 8.94 12.26 0.94
C THR A 125 9.17 13.76 0.98
N PHE A 126 8.50 14.48 1.89
CA PHE A 126 8.72 15.92 2.09
C PHE A 126 10.15 16.24 2.52
N VAL A 127 10.68 15.54 3.53
CA VAL A 127 12.07 15.74 3.99
C VAL A 127 13.07 15.55 2.84
N ARG A 128 12.88 14.53 2.00
CA ARG A 128 13.75 14.29 0.84
C ARG A 128 13.58 15.34 -0.26
N ALA A 129 12.37 15.87 -0.45
CA ALA A 129 12.14 16.94 -1.42
C ALA A 129 12.82 18.24 -0.99
N GLU A 130 12.75 18.58 0.30
CA GLU A 130 13.45 19.73 0.89
C GLU A 130 14.97 19.58 0.73
N GLN A 131 15.55 18.43 1.10
CA GLN A 131 16.98 18.16 0.93
C GLN A 131 17.44 18.31 -0.53
N ARG A 132 16.68 17.78 -1.49
CA ARG A 132 17.00 17.94 -2.93
C ARG A 132 16.89 19.38 -3.39
N ALA A 133 15.93 20.14 -2.86
CA ALA A 133 15.79 21.55 -3.19
C ALA A 133 16.99 22.35 -2.66
N GLU A 134 17.43 22.08 -1.43
CA GLU A 134 18.63 22.67 -0.84
C GLU A 134 19.91 22.31 -1.62
N GLU A 135 20.07 21.03 -2.00
CA GLU A 135 21.18 20.57 -2.83
C GLU A 135 21.18 21.26 -4.20
N TYR A 136 20.01 21.37 -4.84
CA TYR A 136 19.86 22.11 -6.10
C TYR A 136 20.20 23.59 -5.92
N ASP A 137 19.73 24.25 -4.88
CA ASP A 137 20.04 25.66 -4.59
C ASP A 137 21.52 25.90 -4.27
N ALA A 138 22.18 24.93 -3.64
CA ALA A 138 23.61 24.98 -3.34
C ALA A 138 24.47 24.77 -4.59
N THR A 139 24.07 23.86 -5.47
CA THR A 139 24.83 23.45 -6.66
C THR A 139 24.49 24.23 -7.92
N ARG A 140 23.34 24.92 -7.96
CA ARG A 140 22.96 25.70 -9.13
C ARG A 140 23.93 26.86 -9.35
N PRO A 141 24.31 27.15 -10.60
CA PRO A 141 25.10 28.32 -10.92
C PRO A 141 24.33 29.59 -10.51
N LYS A 142 24.88 30.37 -9.58
CA LYS A 142 24.25 31.57 -9.00
C LYS A 142 24.38 32.84 -9.87
N GLY A 143 24.75 32.69 -11.15
CA GLY A 143 24.97 33.77 -12.11
C GLY A 143 24.04 33.69 -13.32
N LEU A 144 24.14 34.66 -14.24
CA LEU A 144 23.36 34.69 -15.49
C LEU A 144 23.64 33.41 -16.31
N VAL A 145 22.70 32.46 -16.29
CA VAL A 145 22.73 31.29 -17.17
C VAL A 145 22.35 31.77 -18.57
N ILE A 146 23.34 32.18 -19.36
CA ILE A 146 23.17 32.20 -20.81
C ILE A 146 23.18 30.74 -21.22
N GLU A 147 21.99 30.16 -21.46
CA GLU A 147 21.91 28.91 -22.23
C GLU A 147 22.52 29.20 -23.60
N LEU A 148 23.82 28.98 -23.75
CA LEU A 148 24.50 28.89 -25.03
C LEU A 148 23.98 27.61 -25.67
N ARG A 149 22.77 27.69 -26.24
CA ARG A 149 22.33 26.72 -27.23
C ARG A 149 23.38 26.75 -28.33
N ASP A 150 24.01 25.61 -28.57
CA ASP A 150 25.00 25.50 -29.62
C ASP A 150 24.36 26.02 -30.91
N ALA A 151 25.04 26.95 -31.60
CA ALA A 151 24.46 27.62 -32.77
C ALA A 151 24.06 26.61 -33.86
N SER A 152 24.64 25.40 -33.81
CA SER A 152 24.28 24.24 -34.61
C SER A 152 22.82 23.77 -34.41
N GLU A 153 22.30 23.74 -33.18
CA GLU A 153 20.92 23.32 -32.88
C GLU A 153 19.88 24.38 -33.25
N VAL A 154 20.22 25.65 -33.08
CA VAL A 154 19.34 26.75 -33.49
C VAL A 154 19.25 26.82 -35.01
N LYS A 155 20.36 26.59 -35.71
CA LYS A 155 20.39 26.55 -37.17
C LYS A 155 19.62 25.35 -37.73
N SER A 156 19.75 24.15 -37.15
CA SER A 156 19.01 22.97 -37.60
C SER A 156 17.50 23.17 -37.46
N ARG A 157 17.04 23.76 -36.36
CA ARG A 157 15.62 24.08 -36.19
C ARG A 157 15.13 25.14 -37.18
N LEU A 158 15.88 26.22 -37.41
CA LEU A 158 15.51 27.24 -38.40
C LEU A 158 15.53 26.71 -39.84
N GLU A 159 16.45 25.80 -40.18
CA GLU A 159 16.46 25.13 -41.49
C GLU A 159 15.29 24.16 -41.65
N ILE A 160 14.90 23.45 -40.58
CA ILE A 160 13.73 22.58 -40.57
C ILE A 160 12.44 23.42 -40.69
N GLU A 161 12.28 24.46 -39.87
CA GLU A 161 11.13 25.37 -39.90
C GLU A 161 11.03 26.10 -41.24
N GLY A 162 12.16 26.55 -41.81
CA GLY A 162 12.25 27.16 -43.14
C GLY A 162 11.95 26.19 -44.29
N ARG A 163 12.30 24.90 -44.15
CA ARG A 163 11.89 23.85 -45.10
C ARG A 163 10.40 23.55 -44.99
N VAL A 164 9.84 23.50 -43.79
CA VAL A 164 8.42 23.27 -43.56
C VAL A 164 7.58 24.41 -44.12
N THR A 165 7.99 25.67 -43.94
CA THR A 165 7.28 26.82 -44.56
C THR A 165 7.35 26.79 -46.09
N ASN A 166 8.51 26.46 -46.67
CA ASN A 166 8.65 26.33 -48.12
C ASN A 166 7.86 25.15 -48.71
N GLN A 167 7.79 23.99 -48.03
CA GLN A 167 6.91 22.89 -48.45
C GLN A 167 5.44 23.29 -48.38
N THR A 168 5.02 24.00 -47.33
CA THR A 168 3.63 24.43 -47.18
C THR A 168 3.21 25.38 -48.31
N ASN A 169 4.10 26.30 -48.71
CA ASN A 169 3.86 27.21 -49.83
C ASN A 169 3.83 26.50 -51.20
N GLN A 170 4.74 25.54 -51.44
CA GLN A 170 4.72 24.73 -52.67
C GLN A 170 3.46 23.84 -52.78
N THR A 171 2.94 23.37 -51.65
CA THR A 171 1.72 22.54 -51.62
C THR A 171 0.46 23.39 -51.88
N MET A 172 0.45 24.66 -51.46
CA MET A 172 -0.66 25.59 -51.75
C MET A 172 -0.65 26.11 -53.21
N GLU A 173 0.51 26.30 -53.83
CA GLU A 173 0.60 26.68 -55.24
C GLU A 173 0.19 25.54 -56.19
N ALA A 174 0.51 24.28 -55.86
CA ALA A 174 0.10 23.11 -56.65
C ALA A 174 -1.42 22.82 -56.56
N GLY A 175 -2.10 23.28 -55.51
CA GLY A 175 -3.55 23.11 -55.33
C GLY A 175 -4.42 24.17 -56.00
N ASN A 176 -3.83 25.26 -56.53
CA ASN A 176 -4.55 26.40 -57.10
C ASN A 176 -4.33 26.59 -58.62
N ALA A 177 -3.74 25.62 -59.29
CA ALA A 177 -3.59 25.60 -60.74
C ALA A 177 -4.39 24.43 -61.33
N GLY A 178 -5.69 24.64 -61.54
CA GLY A 178 -6.51 23.70 -62.33
C GLY A 178 -8.01 23.70 -62.02
N TYR A 179 -8.70 24.79 -62.31
CA TYR A 179 -10.00 24.76 -62.98
C TYR A 179 -9.77 25.17 -64.45
#